data_AF-A0A1H5SS75-F1
#
_entry.id   AF-A0A1H5SS75-F1
#
_cell.length_a   1.000
_cell.length_b   1.000
_cell.length_c   1.000
_cell.angle_alpha   90.00
_cell.angle_beta   90.00
_cell.angle_gamma   90.00
#
_symmetry.space_group_name_H-M   'P 1'
#
loop_
_entity.id
_entity.type
_entity.pdbx_description
1 polymer ?
#
loop_
_entity_poly.entity_id
_entity_poly.type
_entity_poly.pdbx_seq_one_letter_code
_entity_poly.pdbx_strand_id
1 'polypeptide(L)'
;MDNKEHIQAETNYIFNYNFNDNDIPEEVEEEYYDRASALLDEYSWNDIFNCWFDYLKANCNTPEEVINWANLFYWYGGFEKPITDPYEFLGYLYFKVDVAKYVDEAQTVFDGIAIGILGKIGKVSLIDNPNYAPENDPEIIAAVERWKNR
;
A
#
# COMPACT_ATOMS: atom_id res chain seq x y z
N MET A 1 12.67 -13.42 20.22
CA MET A 1 12.37 -12.25 19.38
C MET A 1 10.94 -11.89 19.67
N ASP A 2 10.67 -10.64 20.02
CA ASP A 2 9.29 -10.18 20.19
C ASP A 2 8.55 -10.31 18.85
N ASN A 3 7.24 -10.58 18.87
CA ASN A 3 6.45 -10.75 17.64
C ASN A 3 6.60 -9.52 16.74
N LYS A 4 6.63 -8.33 17.34
CA LYS A 4 6.82 -7.06 16.63
C LYS A 4 8.20 -6.97 15.96
N GLU A 5 9.26 -7.40 16.64
CA GLU A 5 10.62 -7.40 16.08
C GLU A 5 10.72 -8.33 14.86
N HIS A 6 10.04 -9.49 14.91
CA HIS A 6 10.02 -10.41 13.79
C HIS A 6 9.27 -9.84 12.59
N ILE A 7 8.04 -9.35 12.79
CA ILE A 7 7.25 -8.73 11.71
C ILE A 7 8.04 -7.57 11.10
N GLN A 8 8.73 -6.76 11.91
CA GLN A 8 9.55 -5.66 11.40
C GLN A 8 10.75 -6.14 10.57
N ALA A 9 11.44 -7.20 11.00
CA ALA A 9 12.53 -7.78 10.24
C ALA A 9 12.06 -8.33 8.89
N GLU A 10 10.95 -9.05 8.87
CA GLU A 10 10.33 -9.55 7.64
C GLU A 10 9.83 -8.41 6.75
N THR A 11 9.20 -7.37 7.32
CA THR A 11 8.76 -6.17 6.60
C THR A 11 9.94 -5.50 5.89
N ASN A 12 11.06 -5.32 6.60
CA ASN A 12 12.26 -4.72 6.02
C ASN A 12 12.82 -5.55 4.86
N TYR A 13 12.71 -6.87 4.95
CA TYR A 13 13.11 -7.76 3.87
C TYR A 13 12.18 -7.62 2.68
N ILE A 14 10.87 -7.86 2.88
CA ILE A 14 9.93 -7.96 1.76
C ILE A 14 9.76 -6.64 1.01
N PHE A 15 9.77 -5.50 1.70
CA PHE A 15 9.65 -4.19 1.05
C PHE A 15 10.95 -3.62 0.48
N ASN A 16 12.07 -4.33 0.65
CA ASN A 16 13.32 -4.00 -0.05
C ASN A 16 13.37 -4.59 -1.47
N TYR A 17 12.37 -5.36 -1.88
CA TYR A 17 12.22 -5.84 -3.24
C TYR A 17 11.92 -4.68 -4.21
N ASN A 18 12.50 -4.72 -5.41
CA ASN A 18 12.14 -3.79 -6.48
C ASN A 18 11.15 -4.46 -7.41
N PHE A 19 9.89 -4.03 -7.37
CA PHE A 19 8.78 -4.62 -8.11
C PHE A 19 8.98 -4.58 -9.64
N ASN A 20 9.71 -3.59 -10.15
CA ASN A 20 9.93 -3.43 -11.59
C ASN A 20 11.25 -4.06 -12.08
N ASP A 21 11.96 -4.77 -11.21
CA ASP A 21 13.21 -5.43 -11.58
C ASP A 21 12.93 -6.78 -12.26
N ASN A 22 12.92 -6.73 -13.59
CA ASN A 22 12.68 -7.90 -14.44
C ASN A 22 13.89 -8.86 -14.52
N ASP A 23 15.02 -8.52 -13.90
CA ASP A 23 16.22 -9.36 -13.88
C ASP A 23 16.24 -10.29 -12.65
N ILE A 24 15.24 -10.21 -11.76
CA ILE A 24 15.14 -11.07 -10.59
C ILE A 24 14.65 -12.48 -11.01
N PRO A 25 15.31 -13.56 -10.58
CA PRO A 25 14.83 -14.92 -10.83
C PRO A 25 13.46 -15.18 -10.20
N GLU A 26 12.60 -15.95 -10.89
CA GLU A 26 11.27 -16.34 -10.41
C GLU A 26 11.32 -16.98 -9.00
N GLU A 27 12.30 -17.85 -8.72
CA GLU A 27 12.49 -18.47 -7.40
C GLU A 27 12.70 -17.43 -6.28
N VAL A 28 13.35 -16.31 -6.62
CA VAL A 28 13.58 -15.21 -5.67
C VAL A 28 12.27 -14.44 -5.49
N GLU A 29 11.54 -14.14 -6.57
CA GLU A 29 10.22 -13.50 -6.51
C GLU A 29 9.23 -14.31 -5.65
N GLU A 30 9.18 -15.64 -5.84
CA GLU A 30 8.37 -16.56 -5.01
C GLU A 30 8.73 -16.46 -3.53
N GLU A 31 10.02 -16.36 -3.17
CA GLU A 31 10.45 -16.21 -1.78
C GLU A 31 9.85 -14.96 -1.12
N TYR A 32 9.84 -13.83 -1.81
CA TYR A 32 9.27 -12.57 -1.29
C TYR A 32 7.77 -12.71 -1.02
N TYR A 33 7.04 -13.33 -1.94
CA TYR A 33 5.61 -13.57 -1.79
C TYR A 33 5.31 -14.56 -0.67
N ASP A 34 6.04 -15.68 -0.60
CA ASP A 34 5.85 -16.71 0.42
C ASP A 34 6.09 -16.17 1.83
N ARG A 35 7.12 -15.32 2.00
CA ARG A 35 7.39 -14.68 3.29
C ARG A 35 6.30 -13.69 3.69
N ALA A 36 5.77 -12.91 2.73
CA ALA A 36 4.62 -12.05 2.99
C ALA A 36 3.37 -12.86 3.34
N SER A 37 3.12 -13.99 2.66
CA SER A 37 2.01 -14.89 2.96
C SER A 37 2.15 -15.52 4.36
N ALA A 38 3.35 -15.97 4.73
CA ALA A 38 3.62 -16.52 6.05
C ALA A 38 3.33 -15.50 7.16
N LEU A 39 3.70 -14.23 6.97
CA LEU A 39 3.31 -13.17 7.92
C LEU A 39 1.80 -13.09 8.09
N LEU A 40 1.04 -13.10 6.99
CA LEU A 40 -0.42 -13.01 6.99
C LEU A 40 -1.12 -14.20 7.65
N ASP A 41 -0.48 -15.38 7.65
CA ASP A 41 -0.99 -16.59 8.27
C ASP A 41 -0.65 -16.66 9.78
N GLU A 42 0.51 -16.12 10.18
CA GLU A 42 1.02 -16.26 11.54
C GLU A 42 0.64 -15.11 12.48
N TYR A 43 0.49 -13.89 11.97
CA TYR A 43 0.33 -12.68 12.78
C TYR A 43 -1.00 -11.96 12.53
N SER A 44 -1.39 -11.12 13.50
CA SER A 44 -2.60 -10.32 13.33
C SER A 44 -2.39 -9.27 12.24
N TRP A 45 -3.40 -9.06 11.38
CA TRP A 45 -3.32 -8.06 10.33
C TRP A 45 -3.00 -6.66 10.86
N ASN A 46 -3.52 -6.29 12.03
CA ASN A 46 -3.24 -4.97 12.61
C ASN A 46 -1.75 -4.79 12.94
N ASP A 47 -1.08 -5.83 13.45
CA ASP A 47 0.36 -5.75 13.76
C ASP A 47 1.17 -5.67 12.47
N ILE A 48 0.80 -6.45 11.46
CA ILE A 48 1.43 -6.45 10.12
C ILE A 48 1.27 -5.08 9.46
N PHE A 49 0.04 -4.57 9.36
CA PHE A 49 -0.27 -3.28 8.75
C PHE A 49 0.47 -2.14 9.43
N ASN A 50 0.56 -2.14 10.76
CA ASN A 50 1.32 -1.12 11.50
C ASN A 50 2.80 -1.16 11.10
N CYS A 51 3.43 -2.33 11.04
CA CYS A 51 4.82 -2.46 10.60
C CYS A 51 5.01 -2.04 9.14
N TRP A 52 4.13 -2.47 8.23
CA TRP A 52 4.20 -2.13 6.81
C TRP A 52 4.03 -0.62 6.59
N PHE A 53 3.08 0.01 7.28
CA PHE A 53 2.85 1.44 7.17
C PHE A 53 3.95 2.27 7.86
N ASP A 54 4.50 1.79 8.98
CA ASP A 54 5.67 2.41 9.59
C ASP A 54 6.90 2.33 8.67
N TYR A 55 7.10 1.21 7.96
CA TYR A 55 8.15 1.09 6.94
C TYR A 55 7.97 2.14 5.83
N LEU A 56 6.76 2.25 5.27
CA LEU A 56 6.44 3.24 4.24
C LEU A 56 6.78 4.66 4.70
N LYS A 57 6.41 5.03 5.92
CA LYS A 57 6.68 6.38 6.46
C LYS A 57 8.15 6.65 6.74
N ALA A 58 8.90 5.63 7.18
CA ALA A 58 10.28 5.80 7.62
C ALA A 58 11.30 5.66 6.48
N ASN A 59 11.04 4.80 5.50
CA ASN A 59 12.03 4.38 4.50
C ASN A 59 11.72 4.87 3.09
N CYS A 60 10.46 5.13 2.73
CA CYS A 60 10.07 5.58 1.39
C CYS A 60 9.96 7.12 1.34
N ASN A 61 11.05 7.75 0.90
CA ASN A 61 11.21 9.20 0.91
C ASN A 61 10.90 9.84 -0.44
N THR A 62 11.11 9.12 -1.55
CA THR A 62 10.78 9.58 -2.90
C THR A 62 9.45 9.01 -3.43
N PRO A 63 8.84 9.64 -4.45
CA PRO A 63 7.64 9.09 -5.07
C PRO A 63 7.83 7.66 -5.61
N GLU A 64 8.97 7.37 -6.21
CA GLU A 64 9.30 6.06 -6.79
C GLU A 64 9.34 4.97 -5.71
N GLU A 65 9.95 5.25 -4.56
CA GLU A 65 9.98 4.33 -3.41
C GLU A 65 8.57 4.05 -2.86
N VAL A 66 7.72 5.08 -2.82
CA VAL A 66 6.32 4.94 -2.38
C VAL A 66 5.49 4.14 -3.38
N ILE A 67 5.70 4.35 -4.68
CA ILE A 67 5.04 3.58 -5.74
C ILE A 67 5.50 2.11 -5.70
N ASN A 68 6.78 1.85 -5.51
CA ASN A 68 7.31 0.49 -5.33
C ASN A 68 6.66 -0.20 -4.12
N TRP A 69 6.60 0.48 -2.97
CA TRP A 69 5.92 -0.02 -1.79
C TRP A 69 4.43 -0.30 -2.06
N ALA A 70 3.74 0.57 -2.80
CA ALA A 70 2.32 0.39 -3.14
C ALA A 70 2.11 -0.85 -4.03
N ASN A 71 2.98 -1.07 -5.03
CA ASN A 71 2.92 -2.29 -5.85
C ASN A 71 3.11 -3.55 -5.01
N LEU A 72 4.08 -3.56 -4.09
CA LEU A 72 4.29 -4.68 -3.18
C LEU A 72 3.12 -4.89 -2.22
N PHE A 73 2.59 -3.81 -1.64
CA PHE A 73 1.40 -3.85 -0.79
C PHE A 73 0.19 -4.43 -1.53
N TYR A 74 0.02 -4.06 -2.81
CA TYR A 74 -1.03 -4.60 -3.65
C TYR A 74 -0.79 -6.09 -3.94
N TRP A 75 0.43 -6.45 -4.37
CA TRP A 75 0.81 -7.81 -4.72
C TRP A 75 0.68 -8.80 -3.56
N TYR A 76 1.06 -8.38 -2.35
CA TYR A 76 0.88 -9.18 -1.13
C TYR A 76 -0.57 -9.20 -0.61
N GLY A 77 -1.53 -8.63 -1.33
CA GLY A 77 -2.95 -8.63 -0.96
C GLY A 77 -3.29 -7.72 0.21
N GLY A 78 -2.44 -6.72 0.52
CA GLY A 78 -2.68 -5.78 1.61
C GLY A 78 -3.97 -4.97 1.43
N PHE A 79 -4.31 -4.62 0.19
CA PHE A 79 -5.56 -3.92 -0.14
C PHE A 79 -6.82 -4.75 0.15
N GLU A 80 -6.65 -6.06 0.35
CA GLU A 80 -7.76 -6.95 0.64
C GLU A 80 -8.16 -7.00 2.11
N LYS A 81 -7.29 -6.52 2.99
CA LYS A 81 -7.44 -6.64 4.44
C LYS A 81 -8.10 -5.37 5.03
N PRO A 82 -8.80 -5.48 6.17
CA PRO A 82 -9.50 -4.34 6.75
C PRO A 82 -8.53 -3.28 7.30
N ILE A 83 -8.67 -2.03 6.89
CA ILE A 83 -7.86 -0.91 7.39
C ILE A 83 -8.73 -0.03 8.30
N THR A 84 -8.23 0.25 9.51
CA THR A 84 -9.01 0.99 10.54
C THR A 84 -9.36 2.41 10.09
N ASP A 85 -8.42 3.12 9.46
CA ASP A 85 -8.63 4.45 8.90
C ASP A 85 -8.20 4.48 7.42
N PRO A 86 -9.08 4.01 6.51
CA PRO A 86 -8.72 3.83 5.11
C PRO A 86 -8.45 5.16 4.42
N TYR A 87 -9.19 6.22 4.74
CA TYR A 87 -8.98 7.53 4.13
C TYR A 87 -7.68 8.19 4.61
N GLU A 88 -7.31 8.02 5.88
CA GLU A 88 -6.01 8.53 6.36
C GLU A 88 -4.83 7.81 5.72
N PHE A 89 -4.94 6.48 5.53
CA PHE A 89 -3.94 5.69 4.81
C PHE A 89 -3.84 6.09 3.33
N LEU A 90 -4.97 6.14 2.62
CA LEU A 90 -4.99 6.54 1.20
C LEU A 90 -4.50 7.98 1.04
N GLY A 91 -4.93 8.90 1.90
CA GLY A 91 -4.46 10.27 1.92
C GLY A 91 -2.96 10.39 2.07
N TYR A 92 -2.30 9.48 2.80
CA TYR A 92 -0.84 9.46 2.90
C TYR A 92 -0.17 9.13 1.55
N LEU A 93 -0.69 8.14 0.81
CA LEU A 93 -0.17 7.77 -0.51
C LEU A 93 -0.28 8.95 -1.50
N TYR A 94 -1.47 9.54 -1.60
CA TYR A 94 -1.74 10.69 -2.49
C TYR A 94 -1.06 11.99 -2.01
N PHE A 95 -0.67 12.08 -0.74
CA PHE A 95 0.18 13.16 -0.23
C PHE A 95 1.63 13.00 -0.68
N LYS A 96 2.16 11.77 -0.65
CA LYS A 96 3.56 11.47 -0.98
C LYS A 96 3.86 11.44 -2.47
N VAL A 97 2.86 11.13 -3.30
CA VAL A 97 3.01 10.98 -4.75
C VAL A 97 2.04 11.93 -5.45
N ASP A 98 2.60 12.84 -6.25
CA ASP A 98 1.82 13.59 -7.23
C ASP A 98 1.48 12.66 -8.41
N VAL A 99 0.33 11.99 -8.32
CA VAL A 99 -0.12 10.99 -9.31
C VAL A 99 -0.20 11.59 -10.71
N ALA A 100 -0.50 12.88 -10.86
CA ALA A 100 -0.55 13.52 -12.17
C ALA A 100 0.84 13.59 -12.84
N LYS A 101 1.91 13.64 -12.05
CA LYS A 101 3.30 13.62 -12.54
C LYS A 101 3.81 12.19 -12.79
N TYR A 102 3.30 11.21 -12.05
CA TYR A 102 3.69 9.79 -12.10
C TYR A 102 2.55 8.91 -12.62
N VAL A 103 1.82 9.40 -13.63
CA VAL A 103 0.57 8.77 -14.06
C VAL A 103 0.78 7.34 -14.55
N ASP A 104 1.85 7.11 -15.31
CA ASP A 104 2.15 5.81 -15.92
C ASP A 104 2.56 4.77 -14.87
N GLU A 105 3.20 5.20 -13.77
CA GLU A 105 3.72 4.32 -12.73
C GLU A 105 2.76 4.14 -11.54
N ALA A 106 1.98 5.18 -11.20
CA ALA A 106 1.23 5.23 -9.95
C ALA A 106 -0.28 5.03 -10.11
N GLN A 107 -0.89 5.50 -11.20
CA GLN A 107 -2.36 5.60 -11.30
C GLN A 107 -3.03 4.24 -11.12
N THR A 108 -2.59 3.23 -11.88
CA THR A 108 -3.19 1.90 -11.87
C THR A 108 -3.15 1.25 -10.48
N VAL A 109 -1.99 1.31 -9.81
CA VAL A 109 -1.83 0.66 -8.49
C VAL A 109 -2.55 1.44 -7.38
N PHE A 110 -2.53 2.77 -7.41
CA PHE A 110 -3.21 3.58 -6.40
C PHE A 110 -4.73 3.45 -6.52
N ASP A 111 -5.25 3.45 -7.75
CA ASP A 111 -6.67 3.23 -8.01
C ASP A 111 -7.10 1.83 -7.56
N GLY A 112 -6.32 0.79 -7.88
CA GLY A 112 -6.57 -0.57 -7.44
C GLY A 112 -6.63 -0.69 -5.92
N ILE A 113 -5.67 -0.08 -5.20
CA ILE A 113 -5.64 -0.05 -3.73
C ILE A 113 -6.87 0.68 -3.18
N ALA A 114 -7.16 1.89 -3.66
CA ALA A 114 -8.25 2.73 -3.16
C ALA A 114 -9.62 2.09 -3.40
N ILE A 115 -9.87 1.61 -4.63
CA ILE A 115 -11.11 0.92 -5.00
C ILE A 115 -11.25 -0.37 -4.19
N GLY A 116 -10.19 -1.14 -4.04
CA GLY A 116 -10.19 -2.38 -3.29
C GLY A 116 -10.56 -2.18 -1.81
N ILE A 117 -9.93 -1.20 -1.15
CA ILE A 117 -10.18 -0.88 0.26
C ILE A 117 -11.58 -0.29 0.45
N LEU A 118 -11.90 0.78 -0.30
CA LEU A 118 -13.16 1.52 -0.13
C LEU A 118 -14.37 0.72 -0.61
N GLY A 119 -14.18 -0.13 -1.62
CA GLY A 119 -15.21 -1.04 -2.12
C GLY A 119 -15.63 -2.06 -1.06
N LYS A 120 -14.67 -2.66 -0.34
CA LYS A 120 -14.95 -3.64 0.72
C LYS A 120 -15.76 -3.09 1.88
N ILE A 121 -15.64 -1.80 2.16
CA ILE A 121 -16.41 -1.12 3.21
C ILE A 121 -17.66 -0.40 2.68
N GLY A 122 -18.01 -0.61 1.41
CA GLY A 122 -19.23 -0.07 0.79
C GLY A 122 -19.21 1.44 0.57
N LYS A 123 -18.02 2.07 0.52
CA LYS A 123 -17.86 3.50 0.23
C LYS A 123 -17.79 3.79 -1.27
N VAL A 124 -17.31 2.83 -2.05
CA VAL A 124 -17.17 2.91 -3.50
C VAL A 124 -17.82 1.69 -4.16
N SER A 125 -18.44 1.88 -5.31
CA SER A 125 -19.02 0.82 -6.14
C SER A 125 -18.77 1.16 -7.60
N LEU A 126 -17.97 0.34 -8.29
CA LEU A 126 -17.75 0.52 -9.73
C LEU A 126 -18.97 0.15 -10.59
N ILE A 127 -19.97 -0.51 -10.00
CA ILE A 127 -21.26 -0.73 -10.65
C ILE A 127 -22.02 0.60 -10.74
N ASP A 128 -22.02 1.38 -9.66
CA ASP A 128 -22.76 2.64 -9.57
C ASP A 128 -21.96 3.83 -10.09
N ASN A 129 -20.63 3.79 -9.96
CA ASN A 129 -19.69 4.79 -10.45
C ASN A 129 -18.50 4.12 -11.19
N PRO A 130 -18.67 3.70 -12.45
CA PRO A 130 -17.63 3.00 -13.20
C PRO A 130 -16.40 3.86 -13.51
N ASN A 131 -16.51 5.18 -13.39
CA ASN A 131 -15.43 6.14 -13.62
C ASN A 131 -14.95 6.76 -12.30
N TYR A 132 -15.07 6.03 -11.18
CA TYR A 132 -14.55 6.49 -9.90
C TYR A 132 -13.03 6.68 -10.01
N ALA A 133 -12.58 7.91 -9.74
CA ALA A 133 -11.18 8.30 -9.71
C ALA A 133 -10.85 8.77 -8.28
N PRO A 134 -10.02 8.04 -7.51
CA PRO A 134 -9.77 8.36 -6.10
C PRO A 134 -9.07 9.71 -5.89
N GLU A 135 -8.33 10.23 -6.88
CA GLU A 135 -7.76 11.59 -6.82
C GLU A 135 -8.81 12.70 -6.67
N ASN A 136 -10.07 12.40 -7.04
CA ASN A 136 -11.20 13.33 -6.95
C ASN A 136 -12.11 13.02 -5.75
N ASP A 137 -11.80 12.01 -4.93
CA ASP A 137 -12.59 11.68 -3.75
C ASP A 137 -12.39 12.75 -2.66
N PRO A 138 -13.47 13.41 -2.19
CA PRO A 138 -13.36 14.51 -1.25
C PRO A 138 -12.78 14.12 0.11
N GLU A 139 -12.96 12.87 0.56
CA GLU A 139 -12.41 12.39 1.84
C GLU A 139 -10.91 12.08 1.70
N ILE A 140 -10.48 11.56 0.55
CA ILE A 140 -9.04 11.40 0.23
C ILE A 140 -8.38 12.78 0.14
N ILE A 141 -8.98 13.74 -0.57
CA ILE A 141 -8.47 15.12 -0.66
C ILE A 141 -8.36 15.75 0.74
N ALA A 142 -9.38 15.59 1.58
CA ALA A 142 -9.35 16.10 2.95
C ALA A 142 -8.23 15.44 3.78
N ALA A 143 -7.97 14.14 3.59
CA ALA A 143 -6.87 13.44 4.25
C ALA A 143 -5.49 13.91 3.77
N VAL A 144 -5.32 14.15 2.48
CA VAL A 144 -4.10 14.76 1.91
C VAL A 144 -3.83 16.12 2.55
N GLU A 145 -4.86 16.97 2.67
CA GLU A 145 -4.72 18.28 3.33
C GLU A 145 -4.37 18.16 4.82
N ARG A 146 -4.88 17.15 5.53
CA ARG A 146 -4.42 16.89 6.91
C ARG A 146 -2.95 16.53 6.96
N TRP A 147 -2.45 15.70 6.05
CA TRP A 147 -1.03 15.33 5.99
C TRP A 147 -0.11 16.51 5.67
N LYS A 148 -0.53 17.42 4.78
CA LYS A 148 0.24 18.64 4.45
C LYS A 148 0.38 19.60 5.63
N ASN A 149 -0.55 19.55 6.59
CA ASN A 149 -0.61 20.47 7.74
C ASN A 149 -0.07 19.85 9.06
N ARG A 150 0.63 18.70 8.98
CA ARG A 150 1.25 18.04 10.14
C ARG A 150 2.67 18.50 10.41
#